data_AF-A0A2E0RVC9-F1
#
_entry.id   AF-A0A2E0RVC9-F1
#
_cell.length_a   1.000
_cell.length_b   1.000
_cell.length_c   1.000
_cell.angle_alpha   90.00
_cell.angle_beta   90.00
_cell.angle_gamma   90.00
#
_symmetry.space_group_name_H-M   'P 1'
#
loop_
_entity.id
_entity.type
_entity.pdbx_description
1 polymer ?
#
loop_
_entity_poly.entity_id
_entity_poly.type
_entity_poly.pdbx_seq_one_letter_code
_entity_poly.pdbx_strand_id
1 'polypeptide(L)'
;MVPTRKLAQLLDRTRPDTKIILVGDHHQLPEIGAGGVLRGLVERCDDIPTLTENRRQTDLAERDALADVRDGDVRNGLDWYLASGRVTPAVDMADARTALVDAWWTDRSNGRTDQLMMAERRVDVARLNDAARRRFADAGLLGEQRIHAADRDYATGDLVMFGRNDYGLGVRNGERGHITALDPATDTITVTIEGREVPVPRTYLDGGHLVWGYAATVHKNQGATCDHGYLLASDALYRELGYVALSRGRIDNRIWTVTTGPDHDDDIEHAHYPAPTPDRDPIAELVASMERSAAHQLAIDEAKRLPQPLNPGEVDVDELLDRRDRIGADLYRTAPPRVHTELADAERRYRLAERRLDHADDHEWAARTASLDEARDQLDEYAAMQARFDTWAIDHADQLTERRALDRQIRDVLAEMTIAIEQDPPPMVVDQLGQPPVGVDARNEWRAAVVDMAIAAHYDQVGDQPEPAPHRVDDLDIV
;
A
#
# COMPACT_ATOMS: atom_id res chain seq x y z
N MET A 1 17.63 -2.57 4.69
CA MET A 1 17.17 -3.37 5.84
C MET A 1 18.26 -4.32 6.33
N VAL A 2 18.37 -4.55 7.65
CA VAL A 2 19.51 -5.25 8.27
C VAL A 2 19.02 -6.45 9.09
N PRO A 3 19.23 -7.70 8.63
CA PRO A 3 18.89 -8.90 9.39
C PRO A 3 19.64 -8.99 10.73
N THR A 4 19.07 -9.70 11.69
CA THR A 4 19.55 -9.82 13.08
C THR A 4 21.04 -10.21 13.17
N ARG A 5 21.47 -11.19 12.38
CA ARG A 5 22.89 -11.65 12.37
C ARG A 5 23.86 -10.58 11.89
N LYS A 6 23.47 -9.76 10.88
CA LYS A 6 24.32 -8.69 10.37
C LYS A 6 24.41 -7.54 11.36
N LEU A 7 23.30 -7.22 12.02
CA LEU A 7 23.29 -6.21 13.08
C LEU A 7 24.16 -6.65 14.26
N ALA A 8 24.04 -7.89 14.73
CA ALA A 8 24.90 -8.42 15.80
C ALA A 8 26.39 -8.28 15.45
N GLN A 9 26.80 -8.67 14.25
CA GLN A 9 28.19 -8.50 13.79
C GLN A 9 28.64 -7.03 13.75
N LEU A 10 27.74 -6.10 13.42
CA LEU A 10 28.04 -4.67 13.47
C LEU A 10 28.26 -4.22 14.90
N LEU A 11 27.37 -4.60 15.82
CA LEU A 11 27.45 -4.23 17.24
C LEU A 11 28.72 -4.78 17.88
N ASP A 12 29.05 -6.07 17.65
CA ASP A 12 30.24 -6.73 18.20
C ASP A 12 31.57 -6.08 17.76
N ARG A 13 31.58 -5.46 16.58
CA ARG A 13 32.76 -4.79 16.02
C ARG A 13 32.81 -3.31 16.34
N THR A 14 31.77 -2.77 16.98
CA THR A 14 31.69 -1.37 17.32
C THR A 14 32.42 -1.10 18.63
N ARG A 15 33.15 0.01 18.73
CA ARG A 15 33.88 0.37 19.95
C ARG A 15 32.89 0.76 21.06
N PRO A 16 33.23 0.53 22.34
CA PRO A 16 32.32 0.82 23.46
C PRO A 16 31.84 2.28 23.56
N ASP A 17 32.61 3.22 23.01
CA ASP A 17 32.35 4.66 23.02
C ASP A 17 31.58 5.17 21.78
N THR A 18 31.16 4.27 20.90
CA THR A 18 30.44 4.66 19.67
C THR A 18 28.93 4.72 19.91
N LYS A 19 28.32 5.85 19.52
CA LYS A 19 26.86 5.97 19.45
C LYS A 19 26.34 5.32 18.17
N ILE A 20 25.39 4.41 18.31
CA ILE A 20 24.66 3.80 17.18
C ILE A 20 23.24 4.33 17.19
N ILE A 21 22.76 4.79 16.03
CA ILE A 21 21.39 5.24 15.83
C ILE A 21 20.77 4.34 14.77
N LEU A 22 19.70 3.64 15.15
CA LEU A 22 18.92 2.82 14.23
C LEU A 22 17.74 3.66 13.74
N VAL A 23 17.55 3.71 12.42
CA VAL A 23 16.46 4.45 11.78
C VAL A 23 15.79 3.51 10.79
N GLY A 24 14.48 3.47 10.83
CA GLY A 24 13.67 2.68 9.91
C GLY A 24 12.20 2.74 10.28
N ASP A 25 11.39 2.11 9.45
CA ASP A 25 9.97 1.93 9.69
C ASP A 25 9.70 0.44 9.87
N HIS A 26 9.22 0.07 11.05
CA HIS A 26 8.99 -1.33 11.42
C HIS A 26 7.71 -1.92 10.79
N HIS A 27 6.92 -1.10 10.10
CA HIS A 27 5.77 -1.50 9.30
C HIS A 27 6.11 -1.73 7.82
N GLN A 28 7.34 -1.44 7.38
CA GLN A 28 7.78 -1.78 6.03
C GLN A 28 8.15 -3.25 5.91
N LEU A 29 8.50 -3.65 4.67
CA LEU A 29 8.90 -5.02 4.34
C LEU A 29 9.85 -5.64 5.38
N PRO A 30 9.65 -6.92 5.71
CA PRO A 30 10.52 -7.65 6.62
C PRO A 30 11.87 -7.95 5.97
N GLU A 31 12.91 -8.09 6.79
CA GLU A 31 14.27 -8.36 6.31
C GLU A 31 14.34 -9.61 5.42
N ILE A 32 15.20 -9.63 4.40
CA ILE A 32 15.36 -10.82 3.53
C ILE A 32 15.80 -12.06 4.34
N GLY A 33 16.52 -11.86 5.45
CA GLY A 33 16.87 -12.92 6.39
C GLY A 33 16.16 -12.74 7.73
N ALA A 34 16.39 -13.66 8.67
CA ALA A 34 15.83 -13.57 10.03
C ALA A 34 16.03 -12.16 10.63
N GLY A 35 14.94 -11.56 11.07
CA GLY A 35 14.85 -10.14 11.35
C GLY A 35 13.97 -9.83 12.55
N GLY A 36 13.30 -8.67 12.52
CA GLY A 36 12.40 -8.21 13.59
C GLY A 36 13.08 -7.43 14.71
N VAL A 37 14.37 -7.08 14.60
CA VAL A 37 15.08 -6.35 15.66
C VAL A 37 14.48 -4.96 15.87
N LEU A 38 14.25 -4.21 14.80
CA LEU A 38 13.72 -2.84 14.92
C LEU A 38 12.33 -2.87 15.57
N ARG A 39 11.45 -3.76 15.09
CA ARG A 39 10.13 -3.99 15.67
C ARG A 39 10.23 -4.38 17.15
N GLY A 40 11.05 -5.38 17.46
CA GLY A 40 11.22 -5.85 18.84
C GLY A 40 11.83 -4.81 19.78
N LEU A 41 12.63 -3.86 19.27
CA LEU A 41 13.10 -2.71 20.05
C LEU A 41 11.95 -1.72 20.31
N VAL A 42 11.16 -1.40 19.29
CA VAL A 42 9.97 -0.54 19.41
C VAL A 42 8.96 -1.12 20.41
N GLU A 43 8.75 -2.43 20.41
CA GLU A 43 7.81 -3.10 21.33
C GLU A 43 8.33 -3.20 22.77
N ARG A 44 9.64 -3.12 23.02
CA ARG A 44 10.24 -3.31 24.35
C ARG A 44 10.71 -2.05 25.04
N CYS A 45 11.05 -1.04 24.24
CA CYS A 45 11.64 0.17 24.76
C CYS A 45 10.58 1.26 24.77
N ASP A 46 10.33 1.79 25.95
CA ASP A 46 9.56 3.02 26.10
C ASP A 46 10.35 4.20 25.51
N ASP A 47 9.65 5.28 25.19
CA ASP A 47 10.24 6.56 24.74
C ASP A 47 11.10 6.51 23.47
N ILE A 48 10.82 5.60 22.52
CA ILE A 48 11.45 5.67 21.19
C ILE A 48 10.95 6.91 20.44
N PRO A 49 11.86 7.84 20.03
CA PRO A 49 11.46 8.96 19.20
C PRO A 49 10.84 8.49 17.89
N THR A 50 9.56 8.82 17.71
CA THR A 50 8.78 8.39 16.55
C THR A 50 8.37 9.61 15.73
N LEU A 51 8.67 9.58 14.42
CA LEU A 51 8.17 10.59 13.50
C LEU A 51 6.75 10.20 13.10
N THR A 52 5.78 11.05 13.44
CA THR A 52 4.35 10.81 13.19
C THR A 52 3.86 11.45 11.91
N GLU A 53 4.57 12.46 11.40
CA GLU A 53 4.11 13.23 10.25
C GLU A 53 4.69 12.71 8.93
N ASN A 54 3.80 12.29 8.05
CA ASN A 54 4.13 11.99 6.68
C ASN A 54 4.06 13.26 5.82
N ARG A 55 5.23 13.68 5.32
CA ARG A 55 5.44 14.88 4.48
C ARG A 55 5.52 14.56 2.98
N ARG A 56 5.44 13.29 2.58
CA ARG A 56 5.63 12.85 1.19
C ARG A 56 4.32 12.94 0.40
N GLN A 57 3.26 12.29 0.89
CA GLN A 57 1.96 12.25 0.21
C GLN A 57 1.33 13.64 0.19
N THR A 58 0.89 14.10 -0.99
CA THR A 58 0.26 15.42 -1.16
C THR A 58 -1.22 15.42 -0.84
N ASP A 59 -1.90 14.30 -1.09
CA ASP A 59 -3.31 14.09 -0.73
C ASP A 59 -3.38 13.66 0.74
N LEU A 60 -3.96 14.51 1.59
CA LEU A 60 -4.05 14.26 3.03
C LEU A 60 -4.99 13.09 3.34
N ALA A 61 -6.03 12.90 2.53
CA ALA A 61 -6.98 11.81 2.72
C ALA A 61 -6.35 10.47 2.31
N GLU A 62 -5.54 10.45 1.24
CA GLU A 62 -4.72 9.28 0.85
C GLU A 62 -3.69 8.95 1.93
N ARG A 63 -3.09 9.98 2.52
CA ARG A 63 -2.10 9.84 3.60
C ARG A 63 -2.71 9.19 4.84
N ASP A 64 -3.93 9.58 5.20
CA ASP A 64 -4.65 8.98 6.32
C ASP A 64 -5.00 7.52 6.03
N ALA A 65 -5.58 7.24 4.86
CA ALA A 65 -5.87 5.87 4.43
C ALA A 65 -4.62 4.97 4.40
N LEU A 66 -3.48 5.51 3.96
CA LEU A 66 -2.21 4.82 3.98
C LEU A 66 -1.70 4.56 5.42
N ALA A 67 -1.96 5.47 6.36
CA ALA A 67 -1.63 5.29 7.77
C ALA A 67 -2.48 4.17 8.40
N ASP A 68 -3.75 4.07 8.03
CA ASP A 68 -4.65 3.00 8.47
C ASP A 68 -4.12 1.64 7.97
N VAL A 69 -3.77 1.53 6.67
CA VAL A 69 -3.10 0.32 6.11
C VAL A 69 -1.80 0.00 6.85
N ARG A 70 -0.97 1.03 7.12
CA ARG A 70 0.31 0.87 7.81
C ARG A 70 0.12 0.27 9.20
N ASP A 71 -0.88 0.76 9.94
CA ASP A 71 -1.13 0.42 11.33
C ASP A 71 -2.00 -0.83 11.50
N GLY A 72 -2.39 -1.49 10.41
CA GLY A 72 -3.14 -2.74 10.42
C GLY A 72 -4.64 -2.59 10.26
N ASP A 73 -5.15 -1.36 10.13
CA ASP A 73 -6.55 -1.08 9.80
C ASP A 73 -6.76 -1.10 8.27
N VAL A 74 -6.57 -2.29 7.71
CA VAL A 74 -6.53 -2.48 6.26
C VAL A 74 -7.88 -2.17 5.62
N ARG A 75 -8.98 -2.48 6.31
CA ARG A 75 -10.34 -2.26 5.81
C ARG A 75 -10.63 -0.79 5.63
N ASN A 76 -10.55 -0.01 6.71
CA ASN A 76 -10.75 1.44 6.67
C ASN A 76 -9.81 2.11 5.65
N GLY A 77 -8.53 1.70 5.65
CA GLY A 77 -7.56 2.17 4.68
C GLY A 77 -7.97 1.91 3.23
N LEU A 78 -8.39 0.68 2.89
CA LEU A 78 -8.78 0.31 1.53
C LEU A 78 -10.15 0.87 1.11
N ASP A 79 -11.08 1.10 2.04
CA ASP A 79 -12.39 1.71 1.76
C ASP A 79 -12.23 3.09 1.12
N TRP A 80 -11.28 3.89 1.62
CA TRP A 80 -10.92 5.16 0.98
C TRP A 80 -10.41 4.99 -0.46
N TYR A 81 -9.56 3.98 -0.72
CA TYR A 81 -9.06 3.72 -2.08
C TYR A 81 -10.20 3.26 -3.01
N LEU A 82 -11.16 2.49 -2.51
CA LEU A 82 -12.33 2.05 -3.26
C LEU A 82 -13.24 3.23 -3.62
N ALA A 83 -13.62 4.01 -2.61
CA ALA A 83 -14.55 5.13 -2.76
C ALA A 83 -13.97 6.25 -3.64
N SER A 84 -12.65 6.50 -3.53
CA SER A 84 -11.94 7.43 -4.42
C SER A 84 -11.72 6.88 -5.84
N GLY A 85 -12.14 5.64 -6.15
CA GLY A 85 -11.98 5.01 -7.46
C GLY A 85 -10.53 4.69 -7.82
N ARG A 86 -9.69 4.49 -6.80
CA ARG A 86 -8.27 4.13 -6.93
C ARG A 86 -8.05 2.62 -6.96
N VAL A 87 -9.07 1.81 -6.67
CA VAL A 87 -9.04 0.36 -6.90
C VAL A 87 -9.86 0.02 -8.13
N THR A 88 -9.26 -0.73 -9.05
CA THR A 88 -9.90 -1.27 -10.25
C THR A 88 -9.90 -2.80 -10.16
N PRO A 89 -11.06 -3.44 -9.90
CA PRO A 89 -11.18 -4.87 -10.03
C PRO A 89 -11.11 -5.28 -11.51
N ALA A 90 -10.47 -6.40 -11.77
CA ALA A 90 -10.32 -7.00 -13.10
C ALA A 90 -10.90 -8.42 -13.11
N VAL A 91 -11.23 -8.91 -14.32
CA VAL A 91 -11.83 -10.24 -14.50
C VAL A 91 -10.81 -11.35 -14.27
N ASP A 92 -9.61 -11.17 -14.81
CA ASP A 92 -8.48 -12.09 -14.66
C ASP A 92 -7.14 -11.33 -14.64
N MET A 93 -6.04 -12.04 -14.41
CA MET A 93 -4.72 -11.43 -14.32
C MET A 93 -4.22 -10.86 -15.67
N ALA A 94 -4.72 -11.33 -16.80
CA ALA A 94 -4.38 -10.77 -18.11
C ALA A 94 -5.12 -9.44 -18.34
N ASP A 95 -6.40 -9.39 -17.98
CA ASP A 95 -7.23 -8.18 -17.96
C ASP A 95 -6.66 -7.13 -17.01
N ALA A 96 -6.28 -7.51 -15.78
CA ALA A 96 -5.66 -6.61 -14.80
C ALA A 96 -4.38 -5.94 -15.34
N ARG A 97 -3.48 -6.72 -15.94
CA ARG A 97 -2.25 -6.19 -16.55
C ARG A 97 -2.56 -5.24 -17.72
N THR A 98 -3.54 -5.58 -18.55
CA THR A 98 -3.93 -4.77 -19.71
C THR A 98 -4.53 -3.44 -19.25
N ALA A 99 -5.50 -3.48 -18.34
CA ALA A 99 -6.14 -2.29 -17.78
C ALA A 99 -5.12 -1.37 -17.08
N LEU A 100 -4.15 -1.93 -16.35
CA LEU A 100 -3.09 -1.17 -15.71
C LEU A 100 -2.18 -0.47 -16.72
N VAL A 101 -1.69 -1.20 -17.74
CA VAL A 101 -0.84 -0.63 -18.80
C VAL A 101 -1.59 0.45 -19.58
N ASP A 102 -2.88 0.25 -19.85
CA ASP A 102 -3.71 1.18 -20.59
C ASP A 102 -3.96 2.47 -19.80
N ALA A 103 -4.22 2.36 -18.50
CA ALA A 103 -4.35 3.51 -17.62
C ALA A 103 -3.04 4.29 -17.52
N TRP A 104 -1.92 3.60 -17.28
CA TRP A 104 -0.57 4.19 -17.26
C TRP A 104 -0.23 4.89 -18.59
N TRP A 105 -0.53 4.26 -19.72
CA TRP A 105 -0.27 4.83 -21.04
C TRP A 105 -1.13 6.05 -21.34
N THR A 106 -2.41 6.00 -20.98
CA THR A 106 -3.34 7.13 -21.13
C THR A 106 -2.89 8.32 -20.30
N ASP A 107 -2.55 8.07 -19.03
CA ASP A 107 -2.04 9.07 -18.10
C ASP A 107 -0.75 9.72 -18.62
N ARG A 108 0.18 8.91 -19.14
CA ARG A 108 1.40 9.41 -19.81
C ARG A 108 1.09 10.26 -21.04
N SER A 109 0.18 9.80 -21.89
CA SER A 109 -0.20 10.49 -23.12
C SER A 109 -0.85 11.85 -22.83
N ASN A 110 -1.50 11.97 -21.67
CA ASN A 110 -2.06 13.22 -21.15
C ASN A 110 -1.04 14.08 -20.38
N GLY A 111 0.25 13.74 -20.43
CA GLY A 111 1.33 14.56 -19.89
C GLY A 111 1.78 14.23 -18.46
N ARG A 112 1.24 13.18 -17.82
CA ARG A 112 1.76 12.74 -16.51
C ARG A 112 3.20 12.24 -16.65
N THR A 113 4.06 12.66 -15.73
CA THR A 113 5.47 12.27 -15.68
C THR A 113 5.78 11.49 -14.40
N ASP A 114 6.95 10.87 -14.32
CA ASP A 114 7.40 10.09 -13.15
C ASP A 114 6.38 9.06 -12.62
N GLN A 115 5.96 8.17 -13.51
CA GLN A 115 5.04 7.08 -13.21
C GLN A 115 5.82 5.78 -12.97
N LEU A 116 5.32 4.91 -12.08
CA LEU A 116 5.93 3.61 -11.81
C LEU A 116 4.87 2.53 -11.65
N MET A 117 4.93 1.51 -12.52
CA MET A 117 4.16 0.29 -12.34
C MET A 117 4.89 -0.66 -11.39
N MET A 118 4.12 -1.32 -10.53
CA MET A 118 4.63 -2.19 -9.48
C MET A 118 3.84 -3.48 -9.42
N ALA A 119 4.53 -4.58 -9.18
CA ALA A 119 3.92 -5.87 -8.95
C ALA A 119 4.76 -6.67 -7.93
N GLU A 120 4.19 -7.73 -7.38
CA GLU A 120 4.89 -8.64 -6.49
C GLU A 120 5.77 -9.61 -7.30
N ARG A 121 5.17 -10.33 -8.25
CA ARG A 121 5.83 -11.39 -9.02
C ARG A 121 6.71 -10.82 -10.14
N ARG A 122 7.87 -11.45 -10.35
CA ARG A 122 8.80 -11.06 -11.43
C ARG A 122 8.21 -11.29 -12.83
N VAL A 123 7.35 -12.30 -12.99
CA VAL A 123 6.67 -12.58 -14.25
C VAL A 123 5.74 -11.42 -14.64
N ASP A 124 5.03 -10.85 -13.68
CA ASP A 124 4.18 -9.68 -13.90
C ASP A 124 5.00 -8.46 -14.28
N VAL A 125 6.08 -8.20 -13.55
CA VAL A 125 7.00 -7.11 -13.89
C VAL A 125 7.57 -7.26 -15.31
N ALA A 126 7.92 -8.48 -15.73
CA ALA A 126 8.40 -8.72 -17.08
C ALA A 126 7.30 -8.44 -18.12
N ARG A 127 6.08 -8.95 -17.90
CA ARG A 127 4.92 -8.73 -18.79
C ARG A 127 4.55 -7.24 -18.89
N LEU A 128 4.54 -6.53 -17.76
CA LEU A 128 4.25 -5.08 -17.71
C LEU A 128 5.32 -4.27 -18.45
N ASN A 129 6.61 -4.57 -18.25
CA ASN A 129 7.69 -3.87 -18.96
C ASN A 129 7.62 -4.09 -20.47
N ASP A 130 7.36 -5.33 -20.91
CA ASP A 130 7.24 -5.68 -22.32
C ASP A 130 6.02 -4.97 -22.96
N ALA A 131 4.86 -4.99 -22.32
CA ALA A 131 3.67 -4.29 -22.79
C ALA A 131 3.88 -2.76 -22.86
N ALA A 132 4.48 -2.15 -21.84
CA ALA A 132 4.79 -0.73 -21.83
C ALA A 132 5.81 -0.33 -22.91
N ARG A 133 6.83 -1.15 -23.13
CA ARG A 133 7.82 -0.91 -24.19
C ARG A 133 7.20 -1.03 -25.59
N ARG A 134 6.26 -1.97 -25.79
CA ARG A 134 5.48 -2.04 -27.04
C ARG A 134 4.69 -0.75 -27.29
N ARG A 135 4.03 -0.19 -26.27
CA ARG A 135 3.36 1.12 -26.38
C ARG A 135 4.30 2.23 -26.85
N PHE A 136 5.54 2.25 -26.33
CA PHE A 136 6.56 3.20 -26.78
C PHE A 136 7.00 2.95 -28.24
N ALA A 137 7.16 1.69 -28.64
CA ALA A 137 7.51 1.33 -30.00
C ALA A 137 6.40 1.73 -31.00
N ASP A 138 5.15 1.38 -30.69
CA ASP A 138 3.98 1.66 -31.53
C ASP A 138 3.73 3.18 -31.69
N ALA A 139 4.06 3.95 -30.67
CA ALA A 139 4.00 5.42 -30.69
C ALA A 139 5.23 6.08 -31.37
N GLY A 140 6.20 5.29 -31.87
CA GLY A 140 7.42 5.82 -32.48
C GLY A 140 8.34 6.57 -31.52
N LEU A 141 8.24 6.30 -30.21
CA LEU A 141 9.04 6.94 -29.16
C LEU A 141 10.38 6.25 -28.92
N LEU A 142 10.63 5.11 -29.57
CA LEU A 142 11.92 4.44 -29.55
C LEU A 142 12.69 4.76 -30.82
N GLY A 143 13.99 5.02 -30.70
CA GLY A 143 14.87 5.21 -31.86
C GLY A 143 14.92 3.96 -32.75
N GLU A 144 15.61 4.01 -33.90
CA GLU A 144 15.76 2.84 -34.77
C GLU A 144 16.94 1.94 -34.37
N GLN A 145 18.01 2.54 -33.83
CA GLN A 145 19.23 1.83 -33.43
C GLN A 145 19.01 0.97 -32.19
N ARG A 146 19.69 -0.19 -32.15
CA ARG A 146 19.59 -1.16 -31.05
C ARG A 146 20.98 -1.55 -30.57
N ILE A 147 21.15 -1.62 -29.25
CA ILE A 147 22.25 -2.36 -28.60
C ILE A 147 21.63 -3.57 -27.92
N HIS A 148 22.19 -4.75 -28.16
CA HIS A 148 21.73 -6.00 -27.55
C HIS A 148 22.71 -6.47 -26.48
N ALA A 149 22.22 -6.69 -25.26
CA ALA A 149 23.02 -7.23 -24.15
C ALA A 149 22.15 -7.92 -23.09
N ALA A 150 22.65 -9.02 -22.52
CA ALA A 150 21.96 -9.82 -21.50
C ALA A 150 20.48 -10.13 -21.86
N ASP A 151 20.27 -10.64 -23.08
CA ASP A 151 18.99 -11.02 -23.66
C ASP A 151 17.96 -9.88 -23.74
N ARG A 152 18.44 -8.63 -23.85
CA ARG A 152 17.60 -7.43 -23.97
C ARG A 152 18.10 -6.51 -25.06
N ASP A 153 17.15 -5.91 -25.77
CA ASP A 153 17.40 -4.83 -26.69
C ASP A 153 17.15 -3.48 -26.02
N TYR A 154 18.09 -2.56 -26.22
CA TYR A 154 18.02 -1.19 -25.76
C TYR A 154 17.93 -0.24 -26.94
N ALA A 155 17.08 0.77 -26.80
CA ALA A 155 16.81 1.82 -27.77
C ALA A 155 16.86 3.19 -27.09
N THR A 156 17.25 4.25 -27.81
CA THR A 156 16.97 5.62 -27.35
C THR A 156 15.48 5.77 -27.09
N GLY A 157 15.12 6.42 -25.97
CA GLY A 157 13.74 6.55 -25.50
C GLY A 157 13.30 5.48 -24.49
N ASP A 158 14.03 4.37 -24.36
CA ASP A 158 13.70 3.34 -23.36
C ASP A 158 13.81 3.92 -21.93
N LEU A 159 12.84 3.59 -21.08
CA LEU A 159 12.95 3.78 -19.63
C LEU A 159 13.70 2.59 -19.03
N VAL A 160 14.73 2.88 -18.23
CA VAL A 160 15.62 1.87 -17.65
C VAL A 160 15.83 2.06 -16.16
N MET A 161 16.20 0.98 -15.49
CA MET A 161 16.53 0.94 -14.06
C MET A 161 17.87 0.23 -13.85
N PHE A 162 18.70 0.80 -12.99
CA PHE A 162 19.96 0.19 -12.57
C PHE A 162 19.68 -0.90 -11.51
N GLY A 163 20.09 -2.13 -11.78
CA GLY A 163 19.92 -3.30 -10.90
C GLY A 163 21.09 -3.58 -9.96
N ARG A 164 22.17 -2.80 -10.03
CA ARG A 164 23.37 -2.97 -9.19
C ARG A 164 24.02 -1.62 -8.89
N ASN A 165 24.56 -1.47 -7.69
CA ASN A 165 25.38 -0.30 -7.36
C ASN A 165 26.69 -0.34 -8.17
N ASP A 166 27.04 0.78 -8.79
CA ASP A 166 28.38 1.01 -9.35
C ASP A 166 28.82 2.42 -8.96
N TYR A 167 29.76 2.49 -8.01
CA TYR A 167 30.25 3.76 -7.48
C TYR A 167 31.17 4.49 -8.47
N GLY A 168 31.74 3.79 -9.45
CA GLY A 168 32.54 4.40 -10.52
C GLY A 168 31.65 5.14 -11.51
N LEU A 169 30.47 4.58 -11.83
CA LEU A 169 29.44 5.22 -12.64
C LEU A 169 28.59 6.22 -11.84
N GLY A 170 28.68 6.19 -10.51
CA GLY A 170 27.85 7.00 -9.62
C GLY A 170 26.37 6.62 -9.70
N VAL A 171 26.06 5.33 -9.84
CA VAL A 171 24.69 4.83 -9.91
C VAL A 171 24.37 3.88 -8.77
N ARG A 172 23.13 3.95 -8.30
CA ARG A 172 22.60 3.10 -7.24
C ARG A 172 21.57 2.11 -7.81
N ASN A 173 21.49 0.95 -7.18
CA ASN A 173 20.42 -0.02 -7.45
C ASN A 173 19.06 0.61 -7.18
N GLY A 174 18.13 0.50 -8.14
CA GLY A 174 16.80 1.11 -8.13
C GLY A 174 16.73 2.48 -8.81
N GLU A 175 17.87 3.10 -9.14
CA GLU A 175 17.89 4.40 -9.83
C GLU A 175 17.34 4.25 -11.26
N ARG A 176 16.48 5.19 -11.68
CA ARG A 176 15.76 5.14 -12.96
C ARG A 176 16.18 6.27 -13.88
N GLY A 177 16.16 6.04 -15.18
CA GLY A 177 16.47 7.04 -16.19
C GLY A 177 15.91 6.68 -17.56
N HIS A 178 16.21 7.53 -18.53
CA HIS A 178 15.87 7.28 -19.93
C HIS A 178 17.14 7.20 -20.77
N ILE A 179 17.16 6.30 -21.75
CA ILE A 179 18.27 6.24 -22.71
C ILE A 179 18.17 7.42 -23.67
N THR A 180 19.21 8.25 -23.74
CA THR A 180 19.28 9.41 -24.63
C THR A 180 20.17 9.17 -25.85
N ALA A 181 21.19 8.32 -25.72
CA ALA A 181 22.08 8.00 -26.83
C ALA A 181 22.59 6.56 -26.75
N LEU A 182 22.89 6.02 -27.93
CA LEU A 182 23.58 4.75 -28.11
C LEU A 182 24.85 5.02 -28.92
N ASP A 183 25.96 4.41 -28.53
CA ASP A 183 27.19 4.38 -29.31
C ASP A 183 27.49 2.93 -29.75
N PRO A 184 27.10 2.53 -30.97
CA PRO A 184 27.35 1.18 -31.48
C PRO A 184 28.83 0.85 -31.69
N ALA A 185 29.73 1.84 -31.74
CA ALA A 185 31.16 1.57 -31.92
C ALA A 185 31.80 1.05 -30.62
N THR A 186 31.25 1.45 -29.47
CA THR A 186 31.75 1.09 -28.14
C THR A 186 30.76 0.25 -27.33
N ASP A 187 29.57 -0.02 -27.89
CA ASP A 187 28.41 -0.59 -27.20
C ASP A 187 28.10 0.13 -25.87
N THR A 188 28.23 1.45 -25.86
CA THR A 188 27.93 2.29 -24.69
C THR A 188 26.53 2.88 -24.81
N ILE A 189 25.78 2.85 -23.71
CA ILE A 189 24.45 3.45 -23.60
C ILE A 189 24.54 4.69 -22.71
N THR A 190 24.10 5.84 -23.17
CA THR A 190 23.96 7.03 -22.31
C THR A 190 22.57 7.05 -21.71
N VAL A 191 22.51 7.02 -20.37
CA VAL A 191 21.27 7.12 -19.60
C VAL A 191 21.23 8.47 -18.89
N THR A 192 20.15 9.23 -19.06
CA THR A 192 19.91 10.46 -18.31
C THR A 192 19.07 10.18 -17.07
N ILE A 193 19.60 10.53 -15.91
CA ILE A 193 18.99 10.39 -14.59
C ILE A 193 18.92 11.76 -13.95
N GLU A 194 17.73 12.31 -13.74
CA GLU A 194 17.55 13.63 -13.10
C GLU A 194 18.44 14.74 -13.73
N GLY A 195 18.61 14.71 -15.05
CA GLY A 195 19.45 15.65 -15.81
C GLY A 195 20.95 15.33 -15.86
N ARG A 196 21.41 14.29 -15.17
CA ARG A 196 22.79 13.79 -15.22
C ARG A 196 22.91 12.69 -16.28
N GLU A 197 23.87 12.83 -17.19
CA GLU A 197 24.20 11.80 -18.16
C GLU A 197 25.17 10.77 -17.57
N VAL A 198 24.82 9.49 -17.71
CA VAL A 198 25.62 8.36 -17.25
C VAL A 198 25.96 7.48 -18.44
N PRO A 199 27.24 7.42 -18.88
CA PRO A 199 27.68 6.48 -19.89
C PRO A 199 27.79 5.08 -19.26
N VAL A 200 26.87 4.19 -19.64
CA VAL A 200 26.80 2.81 -19.16
C VAL A 200 27.63 1.92 -20.09
N PRO A 201 28.75 1.35 -19.60
CA PRO A 201 29.64 0.55 -20.42
C PRO A 201 29.06 -0.84 -20.69
N ARG A 202 29.52 -1.44 -21.78
CA ARG A 202 29.17 -2.82 -22.19
C ARG A 202 29.26 -3.84 -21.06
N THR A 203 30.29 -3.76 -20.20
CA THR A 203 30.50 -4.68 -19.08
C THR A 203 29.36 -4.65 -18.05
N TYR A 204 28.73 -3.49 -17.84
CA TYR A 204 27.58 -3.35 -16.96
C TYR A 204 26.31 -3.93 -17.60
N LEU A 205 26.18 -3.76 -18.92
CA LEU A 205 25.08 -4.31 -19.72
C LEU A 205 25.12 -5.84 -19.79
N ASP A 206 26.27 -6.43 -20.10
CA ASP A 206 26.45 -7.89 -20.17
C ASP A 206 26.23 -8.57 -18.81
N GLY A 207 26.46 -7.86 -17.71
CA GLY A 207 26.11 -8.32 -16.36
C GLY A 207 24.60 -8.37 -16.09
N GLY A 208 23.75 -7.92 -17.02
CA GLY A 208 22.31 -7.82 -16.84
C GLY A 208 21.92 -6.82 -15.76
N HIS A 209 22.77 -5.83 -15.51
CA HIS A 209 22.59 -4.86 -14.42
C HIS A 209 21.85 -3.59 -14.85
N LEU A 210 21.53 -3.44 -16.12
CA LEU A 210 20.56 -2.47 -16.62
C LEU A 210 19.33 -3.27 -17.08
N VAL A 211 18.14 -2.87 -16.66
CA VAL A 211 16.87 -3.51 -17.06
C VAL A 211 15.88 -2.44 -17.49
N TRP A 212 14.82 -2.83 -18.21
CA TRP A 212 13.70 -1.91 -18.45
C TRP A 212 13.07 -1.47 -17.12
N GLY A 213 12.72 -0.18 -17.05
CA GLY A 213 12.33 0.52 -15.83
C GLY A 213 10.90 1.03 -15.84
N TYR A 214 10.04 0.52 -16.72
CA TYR A 214 8.62 0.87 -16.77
C TYR A 214 7.86 0.29 -15.56
N ALA A 215 8.21 -0.95 -15.20
CA ALA A 215 7.69 -1.67 -14.05
C ALA A 215 8.82 -2.26 -13.21
N ALA A 216 8.60 -2.37 -11.90
CA ALA A 216 9.54 -3.03 -11.00
C ALA A 216 8.84 -3.76 -9.85
N THR A 217 9.53 -4.76 -9.28
CA THR A 217 8.99 -5.48 -8.11
C THR A 217 8.93 -4.53 -6.92
N VAL A 218 7.86 -4.60 -6.12
CA VAL A 218 7.72 -3.75 -4.92
C VAL A 218 8.95 -3.85 -4.00
N HIS A 219 9.48 -5.07 -3.80
CA HIS A 219 10.71 -5.30 -3.03
C HIS A 219 11.95 -4.53 -3.53
N LYS A 220 12.10 -4.33 -4.85
CA LYS A 220 13.22 -3.56 -5.43
C LYS A 220 13.02 -2.06 -5.29
N ASN A 221 11.78 -1.62 -5.16
CA ASN A 221 11.41 -0.20 -5.05
C ASN A 221 11.40 0.29 -3.62
N GLN A 222 11.92 -0.47 -2.66
CA GLN A 222 12.02 0.03 -1.31
C GLN A 222 13.01 1.20 -1.23
N GLY A 223 12.46 2.41 -1.05
CA GLY A 223 13.20 3.67 -1.06
C GLY A 223 13.16 4.41 -2.40
N ALA A 224 12.67 3.79 -3.49
CA ALA A 224 12.32 4.50 -4.70
C ALA A 224 11.07 5.36 -4.44
N THR A 225 11.00 6.51 -5.10
CA THR A 225 9.84 7.40 -5.11
C THR A 225 9.44 7.67 -6.55
N CYS A 226 8.14 7.87 -6.74
CA CYS A 226 7.55 8.33 -7.99
C CYS A 226 6.43 9.31 -7.66
N ASP A 227 5.98 10.07 -8.65
CA ASP A 227 4.81 10.91 -8.48
C ASP A 227 3.52 10.08 -8.52
N HIS A 228 3.45 9.09 -9.42
CA HIS A 228 2.26 8.27 -9.62
C HIS A 228 2.56 6.76 -9.55
N GLY A 229 1.94 6.05 -8.61
CA GLY A 229 2.13 4.61 -8.38
C GLY A 229 0.98 3.76 -8.94
N TYR A 230 1.32 2.71 -9.68
CA TYR A 230 0.36 1.78 -10.28
C TYR A 230 0.66 0.36 -9.77
N LEU A 231 -0.12 -0.15 -8.84
CA LEU A 231 0.08 -1.46 -8.22
C LEU A 231 -0.80 -2.52 -8.89
N LEU A 232 -0.17 -3.58 -9.39
CA LEU A 232 -0.85 -4.84 -9.70
C LEU A 232 -0.89 -5.69 -8.42
N ALA A 233 -2.08 -5.91 -7.89
CA ALA A 233 -2.35 -6.72 -6.71
C ALA A 233 -2.87 -8.11 -7.10
N SER A 234 -2.46 -9.11 -6.30
CA SER A 234 -2.87 -10.52 -6.39
C SER A 234 -3.00 -11.08 -4.98
N ASP A 235 -3.45 -12.33 -4.83
CA ASP A 235 -3.43 -13.08 -3.57
C ASP A 235 -2.08 -13.06 -2.82
N ALA A 236 -0.96 -12.87 -3.52
CA ALA A 236 0.36 -12.84 -2.91
C ALA A 236 0.67 -11.52 -2.17
N LEU A 237 -0.21 -10.52 -2.27
CA LEU A 237 -0.07 -9.28 -1.52
C LEU A 237 -0.28 -9.55 -0.02
N TYR A 238 0.41 -8.76 0.80
CA TYR A 238 0.30 -8.73 2.25
C TYR A 238 0.54 -7.32 2.75
N ARG A 239 0.19 -7.02 4.00
CA ARG A 239 0.14 -5.66 4.53
C ARG A 239 1.38 -4.83 4.25
N GLU A 240 2.55 -5.32 4.66
CA GLU A 240 3.79 -4.54 4.57
C GLU A 240 4.22 -4.33 3.11
N LEU A 241 3.90 -5.28 2.21
CA LEU A 241 4.13 -5.15 0.77
C LEU A 241 3.18 -4.15 0.13
N GLY A 242 1.89 -4.21 0.47
CA GLY A 242 0.89 -3.25 0.03
C GLY A 242 1.20 -1.83 0.53
N TYR A 243 1.51 -1.68 1.82
CA TYR A 243 1.95 -0.42 2.41
C TYR A 243 3.20 0.14 1.72
N VAL A 244 4.20 -0.70 1.45
CA VAL A 244 5.39 -0.26 0.70
C VAL A 244 5.00 0.19 -0.70
N ALA A 245 4.15 -0.53 -1.43
CA ALA A 245 3.73 -0.11 -2.77
C ALA A 245 2.95 1.21 -2.76
N LEU A 246 1.93 1.34 -1.90
CA LEU A 246 1.06 2.52 -1.79
C LEU A 246 1.76 3.76 -1.21
N SER A 247 2.92 3.58 -0.58
CA SER A 247 3.74 4.70 -0.09
C SER A 247 4.76 5.24 -1.11
N ARG A 248 4.83 4.67 -2.34
CA ARG A 248 5.80 5.08 -3.38
C ARG A 248 5.38 6.32 -4.15
N GLY A 249 4.10 6.42 -4.51
CA GLY A 249 3.51 7.57 -5.18
C GLY A 249 3.38 8.75 -4.24
N ARG A 250 3.86 9.90 -4.69
CA ARG A 250 3.77 11.19 -3.99
C ARG A 250 2.41 11.86 -4.19
N ILE A 251 1.84 11.74 -5.39
CA ILE A 251 0.62 12.44 -5.82
C ILE A 251 -0.59 11.49 -5.80
N ASP A 252 -0.50 10.35 -6.47
CA ASP A 252 -1.58 9.35 -6.46
C ASP A 252 -1.06 7.92 -6.58
N ASN A 253 -1.70 6.99 -5.86
CA ASN A 253 -1.49 5.55 -5.94
C ASN A 253 -2.80 4.85 -6.30
N ARG A 254 -2.73 3.89 -7.22
CA ARG A 254 -3.86 3.11 -7.72
C ARG A 254 -3.55 1.62 -7.73
N ILE A 255 -4.58 0.80 -7.56
CA ILE A 255 -4.51 -0.65 -7.43
C ILE A 255 -5.36 -1.29 -8.53
N TRP A 256 -4.78 -2.23 -9.26
CA TRP A 256 -5.52 -3.18 -10.10
C TRP A 256 -5.49 -4.53 -9.41
N THR A 257 -6.65 -5.02 -9.02
CA THR A 257 -6.79 -6.27 -8.27
C THR A 257 -7.62 -7.26 -9.07
N VAL A 258 -7.38 -8.54 -8.84
CA VAL A 258 -8.11 -9.62 -9.47
C VAL A 258 -8.35 -10.71 -8.42
N THR A 259 -9.46 -11.40 -8.54
CA THR A 259 -9.63 -12.70 -7.91
C THR A 259 -8.62 -13.67 -8.51
N THR A 260 -7.58 -13.99 -7.75
CA THR A 260 -6.68 -15.08 -8.13
C THR A 260 -7.34 -16.38 -7.69
N GLY A 261 -7.90 -17.12 -8.65
CA GLY A 261 -7.87 -18.58 -8.52
C GLY A 261 -6.41 -19.04 -8.42
N PRO A 262 -6.12 -20.23 -7.86
CA PRO A 262 -4.76 -20.75 -7.84
C PRO A 262 -4.25 -20.80 -9.29
N ASP A 263 -3.42 -19.82 -9.67
CA ASP A 263 -2.88 -19.74 -11.02
C ASP A 263 -2.07 -21.01 -11.27
N HIS A 264 -2.54 -21.79 -12.23
CA HIS A 264 -1.82 -22.89 -12.85
C HIS A 264 -0.58 -22.33 -13.56
N ASP A 265 0.48 -22.06 -12.80
CA ASP A 265 1.82 -22.11 -13.38
C ASP A 265 2.22 -23.59 -13.46
N ASP A 266 2.40 -24.05 -14.70
CA ASP A 266 2.68 -25.41 -15.19
C ASP A 266 3.99 -26.08 -14.65
N ASP A 267 4.49 -25.72 -13.46
CA ASP A 267 5.80 -26.20 -12.96
C ASP A 267 5.83 -26.78 -11.53
N ILE A 268 4.68 -27.16 -10.94
CA ILE A 268 4.68 -27.95 -9.70
C ILE A 268 3.82 -29.21 -9.85
N GLU A 269 4.50 -30.35 -10.04
CA GLU A 269 3.95 -31.68 -9.85
C GLU A 269 3.25 -31.79 -8.49
N HIS A 270 1.97 -32.17 -8.54
CA HIS A 270 1.17 -32.76 -7.46
C HIS A 270 0.82 -31.88 -6.23
N ALA A 271 -0.28 -31.13 -6.35
CA ALA A 271 -1.28 -31.06 -5.29
C ALA A 271 -2.70 -30.83 -5.86
N HIS A 272 -3.60 -31.79 -5.63
CA HIS A 272 -5.02 -31.62 -5.92
C HIS A 272 -5.63 -30.59 -4.95
N TYR A 273 -5.96 -29.40 -5.44
CA TYR A 273 -6.77 -28.41 -4.72
C TYR A 273 -8.02 -28.07 -5.53
N PRO A 274 -9.14 -27.74 -4.86
CA PRO A 274 -10.44 -27.57 -5.50
C PRO A 274 -10.44 -26.41 -6.51
N ALA A 275 -11.23 -26.56 -7.57
CA ALA A 275 -11.35 -25.60 -8.67
C ALA A 275 -11.77 -24.19 -8.18
N PRO A 276 -11.44 -23.11 -8.93
CA PRO A 276 -11.89 -21.76 -8.61
C PRO A 276 -13.43 -21.71 -8.58
N THR A 277 -13.99 -21.23 -7.47
CA THR A 277 -15.43 -20.96 -7.33
C THR A 277 -15.77 -19.63 -7.99
N PRO A 278 -16.83 -19.53 -8.82
CA PRO A 278 -17.21 -18.32 -9.57
C PRO A 278 -17.64 -17.08 -8.75
N ASP A 279 -17.73 -17.16 -7.42
CA ASP A 279 -18.33 -16.14 -6.53
C ASP A 279 -17.30 -15.32 -5.72
N ARG A 280 -16.02 -15.35 -6.09
CA ARG A 280 -14.98 -14.64 -5.31
C ARG A 280 -14.86 -13.19 -5.75
N ASP A 281 -15.11 -12.27 -4.81
CA ASP A 281 -14.98 -10.83 -4.97
C ASP A 281 -13.49 -10.40 -4.92
N PRO A 282 -12.93 -9.80 -5.99
CA PRO A 282 -11.54 -9.31 -6.02
C PRO A 282 -11.21 -8.29 -4.92
N ILE A 283 -12.21 -7.56 -4.43
CA ILE A 283 -12.04 -6.57 -3.37
C ILE A 283 -11.92 -7.28 -2.02
N ALA A 284 -12.84 -8.19 -1.71
CA ALA A 284 -12.75 -9.02 -0.51
C ALA A 284 -11.42 -9.79 -0.43
N GLU A 285 -10.94 -10.35 -1.55
CA GLU A 285 -9.63 -11.03 -1.59
C GLU A 285 -8.46 -10.07 -1.39
N LEU A 286 -8.52 -8.85 -1.95
CA LEU A 286 -7.51 -7.81 -1.71
C LEU A 286 -7.43 -7.46 -0.22
N VAL A 287 -8.58 -7.17 0.42
CA VAL A 287 -8.65 -6.85 1.85
C VAL A 287 -8.10 -8.01 2.68
N ALA A 288 -8.59 -9.23 2.47
CA ALA A 288 -8.12 -10.41 3.19
C ALA A 288 -6.62 -10.67 2.97
N SER A 289 -6.10 -10.38 1.76
CA SER A 289 -4.68 -10.50 1.49
C SER A 289 -3.83 -9.52 2.29
N MET A 290 -4.26 -8.26 2.35
CA MET A 290 -3.56 -7.19 3.03
C MET A 290 -3.77 -7.19 4.54
N GLU A 291 -4.78 -7.88 5.08
CA GLU A 291 -4.91 -8.14 6.52
C GLU A 291 -3.79 -9.06 7.03
N ARG A 292 -3.24 -9.93 6.17
CA ARG A 292 -2.10 -10.77 6.53
C ARG A 292 -0.83 -9.95 6.69
N SER A 293 -0.10 -10.21 7.77
CA SER A 293 1.22 -9.62 8.03
C SER A 293 2.31 -10.64 7.77
N ALA A 294 3.38 -10.20 7.10
CA ALA A 294 4.62 -10.97 6.99
C ALA A 294 5.74 -10.39 7.88
N ALA A 295 5.40 -9.46 8.78
CA ALA A 295 6.38 -8.81 9.63
C ALA A 295 7.17 -9.81 10.48
N HIS A 296 8.49 -9.71 10.44
CA HIS A 296 9.36 -10.55 11.24
C HIS A 296 9.27 -10.22 12.72
N GLN A 297 9.32 -11.26 13.53
CA GLN A 297 9.46 -11.18 14.98
C GLN A 297 10.79 -11.80 15.41
N LEU A 298 11.31 -11.38 16.56
CA LEU A 298 12.48 -12.01 17.12
C LEU A 298 12.13 -13.40 17.67
N ALA A 299 13.00 -14.38 17.46
CA ALA A 299 12.82 -15.73 17.99
C ALA A 299 12.66 -15.77 19.52
N ILE A 300 13.25 -14.81 20.23
CA ILE A 300 13.09 -14.68 21.69
C ILE A 300 11.70 -14.17 22.10
N ASP A 301 10.97 -13.50 21.22
CA ASP A 301 9.58 -13.10 21.45
C ASP A 301 8.62 -14.23 21.11
N GLU A 302 8.89 -14.91 20.01
CA GLU A 302 8.15 -16.12 19.62
C GLU A 302 8.23 -17.20 20.72
N ALA A 303 9.41 -17.37 21.34
CA ALA A 303 9.60 -18.29 22.45
C ALA A 303 8.91 -17.86 23.77
N LYS A 304 8.74 -16.54 23.99
CA LYS A 304 7.99 -16.01 25.15
C LYS A 304 6.47 -16.07 24.97
N ARG A 305 6.00 -16.16 23.72
CA ARG A 305 4.60 -16.35 23.34
C ARG A 305 4.11 -17.80 23.47
N LEU A 306 4.99 -18.76 23.81
CA LEU A 306 4.52 -20.01 24.40
C LEU A 306 3.74 -19.64 25.68
N PRO A 307 2.47 -20.07 25.81
CA PRO A 307 1.53 -19.48 26.73
C PRO A 307 2.07 -19.55 28.16
N GLN A 308 2.52 -18.40 28.66
CA GLN A 308 2.38 -18.10 30.07
C GLN A 308 1.01 -17.46 30.20
N PRO A 309 0.18 -17.89 31.18
CA PRO A 309 -1.11 -17.26 31.40
C PRO A 309 -0.89 -15.76 31.58
N LEU A 310 -1.53 -14.95 30.72
CA LEU A 310 -1.63 -13.51 30.89
C LEU A 310 -2.11 -13.26 32.32
N ASN A 311 -1.36 -12.47 33.09
CA ASN A 311 -1.87 -11.90 34.32
C ASN A 311 -2.92 -10.85 33.91
N PRO A 312 -4.21 -11.01 34.24
CA PRO A 312 -5.29 -10.11 33.78
C PRO A 312 -5.26 -8.69 34.39
N GLY A 313 -4.08 -8.13 34.69
CA GLY A 313 -3.93 -6.93 35.51
C GLY A 313 -2.95 -5.87 35.01
N GLU A 314 -2.41 -5.96 33.79
CA GLU A 314 -1.44 -4.95 33.29
C GLU A 314 -1.94 -4.04 32.17
N VAL A 315 -3.00 -4.40 31.42
CA VAL A 315 -3.64 -3.48 30.45
C VAL A 315 -5.16 -3.63 30.54
N ASP A 316 -5.83 -2.57 30.96
CA ASP A 316 -7.29 -2.51 31.07
C ASP A 316 -7.88 -2.06 29.72
N VAL A 317 -8.48 -3.01 28.98
CA VAL A 317 -9.14 -2.72 27.69
C VAL A 317 -10.27 -1.71 27.88
N ASP A 318 -10.95 -1.73 29.02
CA ASP A 318 -12.03 -0.78 29.31
C ASP A 318 -11.47 0.64 29.46
N GLU A 319 -10.31 0.81 30.11
CA GLU A 319 -9.63 2.11 30.21
C GLU A 319 -9.19 2.65 28.84
N LEU A 320 -8.69 1.76 27.98
CA LEU A 320 -8.30 2.13 26.61
C LEU A 320 -9.52 2.55 25.79
N LEU A 321 -10.61 1.78 25.84
CA LEU A 321 -11.89 2.10 25.17
C LEU A 321 -12.45 3.44 25.67
N ASP A 322 -12.47 3.68 26.98
CA ASP A 322 -12.89 4.93 27.59
C ASP A 322 -12.06 6.13 27.12
N ARG A 323 -10.73 6.00 27.12
CA ARG A 323 -9.83 7.08 26.68
C ARG A 323 -10.01 7.35 25.20
N ARG A 324 -10.10 6.29 24.40
CA ARG A 324 -10.35 6.34 22.97
C ARG A 324 -11.64 7.12 22.71
N ASP A 325 -12.72 6.81 23.41
CA ASP A 325 -14.05 7.41 23.23
C ASP A 325 -14.11 8.86 23.70
N ARG A 326 -13.39 9.22 24.78
CA ARG A 326 -13.24 10.63 25.20
C ARG A 326 -12.60 11.50 24.12
N ILE A 327 -11.54 11.02 23.47
CA ILE A 327 -10.88 11.74 22.37
C ILE A 327 -11.81 11.79 21.15
N GLY A 328 -12.45 10.65 20.82
CA GLY A 328 -13.42 10.56 19.75
C GLY A 328 -14.55 11.58 19.89
N ALA A 329 -15.17 11.68 21.06
CA ALA A 329 -16.26 12.61 21.33
C ALA A 329 -15.90 14.09 21.08
N ASP A 330 -14.65 14.49 21.33
CA ASP A 330 -14.19 15.84 21.05
C ASP A 330 -13.97 16.09 19.56
N LEU A 331 -13.36 15.12 18.88
CA LEU A 331 -13.19 15.13 17.43
C LEU A 331 -14.54 15.16 16.71
N TYR A 332 -15.49 14.31 17.11
CA TYR A 332 -16.82 14.20 16.50
C TYR A 332 -17.62 15.49 16.58
N ARG A 333 -17.50 16.26 17.68
CA ARG A 333 -18.24 17.52 17.83
C ARG A 333 -17.77 18.61 16.87
N THR A 334 -16.52 18.55 16.43
CA THR A 334 -15.85 19.66 15.73
C THR A 334 -15.53 19.34 14.28
N ALA A 335 -15.48 18.06 13.91
CA ALA A 335 -15.14 17.59 12.58
C ALA A 335 -16.11 18.12 11.50
N PRO A 336 -15.61 18.83 10.47
CA PRO A 336 -16.36 19.07 9.25
C PRO A 336 -16.66 17.75 8.52
N PRO A 337 -17.61 17.73 7.57
CA PRO A 337 -17.80 16.56 6.72
C PRO A 337 -16.53 16.23 5.91
N ARG A 338 -16.10 14.98 5.96
CA ARG A 338 -15.06 14.44 5.08
C ARG A 338 -15.73 13.97 3.79
N VAL A 339 -15.44 14.61 2.66
CA VAL A 339 -16.13 14.38 1.37
C VAL A 339 -15.19 13.91 0.27
N HIS A 340 -14.16 13.15 0.63
CA HIS A 340 -13.12 12.70 -0.30
C HIS A 340 -13.68 11.84 -1.45
N THR A 341 -14.68 11.00 -1.15
CA THR A 341 -15.39 10.15 -2.12
C THR A 341 -16.16 11.01 -3.11
N GLU A 342 -16.99 11.91 -2.60
CA GLU A 342 -17.82 12.81 -3.39
C GLU A 342 -16.97 13.77 -4.22
N LEU A 343 -15.83 14.22 -3.66
CA LEU A 343 -14.83 15.01 -4.37
C LEU A 343 -14.24 14.22 -5.54
N ALA A 344 -13.81 12.97 -5.31
CA ALA A 344 -13.28 12.12 -6.37
C ALA A 344 -14.32 11.83 -7.47
N ASP A 345 -15.58 11.63 -7.09
CA ASP A 345 -16.69 11.50 -8.04
C ASP A 345 -16.99 12.78 -8.82
N ALA A 346 -16.91 13.94 -8.18
CA ALA A 346 -17.06 15.23 -8.84
C ALA A 346 -15.90 15.48 -9.83
N GLU A 347 -14.67 15.14 -9.47
CA GLU A 347 -13.53 15.19 -10.40
C GLU A 347 -13.74 14.28 -11.62
N ARG A 348 -14.22 13.05 -11.42
CA ARG A 348 -14.55 12.11 -12.50
C ARG A 348 -15.59 12.71 -13.45
N ARG A 349 -16.67 13.27 -12.90
CA ARG A 349 -17.76 13.89 -13.67
C ARG A 349 -17.29 15.11 -14.44
N TYR A 350 -16.48 15.96 -13.82
CA TYR A 350 -15.86 17.12 -14.46
C TYR A 350 -14.99 16.71 -15.65
N ARG A 351 -14.04 15.79 -15.47
CA ARG A 351 -13.17 15.29 -16.56
C ARG A 351 -13.97 14.63 -17.68
N LEU A 352 -15.07 13.94 -17.36
CA LEU A 352 -15.94 13.34 -18.36
C LEU A 352 -16.71 14.40 -19.16
N ALA A 353 -17.21 15.45 -18.49
CA ALA A 353 -17.89 16.57 -19.13
C ALA A 353 -16.93 17.35 -20.06
N GLU A 354 -15.68 17.56 -19.63
CA GLU A 354 -14.63 18.21 -20.41
C GLU A 354 -14.36 17.44 -21.72
N ARG A 355 -14.12 16.12 -21.63
CA ARG A 355 -13.94 15.27 -22.81
C ARG A 355 -15.14 15.27 -23.76
N ARG A 356 -16.35 15.35 -23.23
CA ARG A 356 -17.57 15.44 -24.06
C ARG A 356 -17.62 16.78 -24.77
N LEU A 357 -17.23 17.87 -24.13
CA LEU A 357 -17.20 19.20 -24.77
C LEU A 357 -16.23 19.25 -25.95
N ASP A 358 -15.06 18.60 -25.84
CA ASP A 358 -14.06 18.52 -26.93
C ASP A 358 -14.60 17.89 -28.23
N HIS A 359 -15.63 17.05 -28.10
CA HIS A 359 -16.28 16.34 -29.22
C HIS A 359 -17.68 16.88 -29.51
N ALA A 360 -18.01 18.09 -29.05
CA ALA A 360 -19.31 18.71 -29.26
C ALA A 360 -19.43 19.26 -30.68
N ASP A 361 -20.54 18.97 -31.36
CA ASP A 361 -20.94 19.74 -32.54
C ASP A 361 -21.62 21.06 -32.14
N ASP A 362 -21.90 21.91 -33.12
CA ASP A 362 -22.51 23.24 -32.91
C ASP A 362 -23.88 23.18 -32.21
N HIS A 363 -24.61 22.07 -32.34
CA HIS A 363 -25.93 21.90 -31.73
C HIS A 363 -25.84 21.42 -30.28
N GLU A 364 -24.81 20.65 -29.93
CA GLU A 364 -24.56 20.12 -28.59
C GLU A 364 -23.75 21.07 -27.70
N TRP A 365 -22.98 21.99 -28.30
CA TRP A 365 -22.03 22.84 -27.61
C TRP A 365 -22.63 23.56 -26.39
N ALA A 366 -23.79 24.21 -26.56
CA ALA A 366 -24.43 24.95 -25.46
C ALA A 366 -24.84 24.04 -24.27
N ALA A 367 -25.35 22.84 -24.56
CA ALA A 367 -25.77 21.90 -23.53
C ALA A 367 -24.57 21.25 -22.81
N ARG A 368 -23.50 20.93 -23.56
CA ARG A 368 -22.27 20.35 -23.01
C ARG A 368 -21.48 21.36 -22.19
N THR A 369 -21.46 22.63 -22.58
CA THR A 369 -20.89 23.73 -21.77
C THR A 369 -21.63 23.87 -20.45
N ALA A 370 -22.97 23.86 -20.46
CA ALA A 370 -23.77 23.93 -19.23
C ALA A 370 -23.50 22.73 -18.29
N SER A 371 -23.37 21.52 -18.83
CA SER A 371 -23.01 20.32 -18.05
C SER A 371 -21.59 20.38 -17.48
N LEU A 372 -20.64 20.98 -18.20
CA LEU A 372 -19.28 21.20 -17.71
C LEU A 372 -19.26 22.23 -16.56
N ASP A 373 -20.00 23.33 -16.71
CA ASP A 373 -20.12 24.35 -15.66
C ASP A 373 -20.75 23.76 -14.38
N GLU A 374 -21.83 22.97 -14.50
CA GLU A 374 -22.46 22.28 -13.35
C GLU A 374 -21.47 21.32 -12.67
N ALA A 375 -20.73 20.52 -13.44
CA ALA A 375 -19.73 19.61 -12.90
C ALA A 375 -18.57 20.35 -12.22
N ARG A 376 -18.20 21.54 -12.73
CA ARG A 376 -17.18 22.40 -12.11
C ARG A 376 -17.67 22.98 -10.79
N ASP A 377 -18.88 23.52 -10.75
CA ASP A 377 -19.44 24.11 -9.53
C ASP A 377 -19.52 23.08 -8.40
N GLN A 378 -19.91 21.84 -8.72
CA GLN A 378 -19.95 20.75 -7.75
C GLN A 378 -18.55 20.29 -7.32
N LEU A 379 -17.57 20.27 -8.24
CA LEU A 379 -16.18 19.99 -7.91
C LEU A 379 -15.63 21.05 -6.95
N ASP A 380 -15.87 22.34 -7.23
CA ASP A 380 -15.44 23.45 -6.38
C ASP A 380 -16.09 23.39 -4.98
N GLU A 381 -17.38 23.02 -4.91
CA GLU A 381 -18.10 22.84 -3.64
C GLU A 381 -17.46 21.75 -2.77
N TYR A 382 -17.26 20.54 -3.32
CA TYR A 382 -16.65 19.45 -2.58
C TYR A 382 -15.17 19.72 -2.26
N ALA A 383 -14.45 20.39 -3.16
CA ALA A 383 -13.06 20.78 -2.90
C ALA A 383 -12.98 21.75 -1.72
N ALA A 384 -13.91 22.71 -1.62
CA ALA A 384 -13.99 23.63 -0.49
C ALA A 384 -14.41 22.93 0.81
N MET A 385 -15.32 21.96 0.75
CA MET A 385 -15.69 21.11 1.89
C MET A 385 -14.50 20.29 2.38
N GLN A 386 -13.80 19.60 1.48
CA GLN A 386 -12.63 18.80 1.80
C GLN A 386 -11.51 19.67 2.37
N ALA A 387 -11.26 20.86 1.82
CA ALA A 387 -10.25 21.78 2.35
C ALA A 387 -10.55 22.24 3.79
N ARG A 388 -11.82 22.38 4.18
CA ARG A 388 -12.20 22.65 5.58
C ARG A 388 -11.89 21.47 6.47
N PHE A 389 -12.20 20.24 6.04
CA PHE A 389 -11.84 19.02 6.77
C PHE A 389 -10.33 18.90 6.91
N ASP A 390 -9.58 19.10 5.83
CA ASP A 390 -8.11 19.05 5.80
C ASP A 390 -7.48 20.04 6.79
N THR A 391 -7.99 21.27 6.81
CA THR A 391 -7.55 22.30 7.77
C THR A 391 -7.85 21.87 9.21
N TRP A 392 -9.06 21.39 9.46
CA TRP A 392 -9.44 20.87 10.77
C TRP A 392 -8.57 19.67 11.19
N ALA A 393 -8.28 18.74 10.29
CA ALA A 393 -7.45 17.57 10.56
C ALA A 393 -6.00 17.95 10.89
N ILE A 394 -5.47 19.02 10.26
CA ILE A 394 -4.18 19.60 10.62
C ILE A 394 -4.23 20.17 12.04
N ASP A 395 -5.26 20.93 12.39
CA ASP A 395 -5.41 21.55 13.71
C ASP A 395 -5.62 20.51 14.83
N HIS A 396 -6.15 19.33 14.50
CA HIS A 396 -6.43 18.23 15.44
C HIS A 396 -5.47 17.03 15.27
N ALA A 397 -4.34 17.22 14.59
CA ALA A 397 -3.42 16.16 14.21
C ALA A 397 -2.91 15.34 15.42
N ASP A 398 -2.67 15.99 16.56
CA ASP A 398 -2.22 15.32 17.79
C ASP A 398 -3.31 14.40 18.35
N GLN A 399 -4.55 14.87 18.42
CA GLN A 399 -5.69 14.08 18.90
C GLN A 399 -6.02 12.91 17.96
N LEU A 400 -5.96 13.13 16.65
CA LEU A 400 -6.11 12.07 15.64
C LEU A 400 -5.00 11.02 15.75
N THR A 401 -3.75 11.45 16.00
CA THR A 401 -2.62 10.55 16.22
C THR A 401 -2.79 9.74 17.50
N GLU A 402 -3.21 10.38 18.59
CA GLU A 402 -3.47 9.72 19.87
C GLU A 402 -4.61 8.71 19.76
N ARG A 403 -5.70 9.07 19.06
CA ARG A 403 -6.83 8.17 18.78
C ARG A 403 -6.37 6.93 18.02
N ARG A 404 -5.64 7.09 16.91
CA ARG A 404 -5.06 5.97 16.15
C ARG A 404 -4.14 5.09 16.99
N ALA A 405 -3.36 5.68 17.89
CA ALA A 405 -2.50 4.92 18.79
C ALA A 405 -3.32 4.07 19.78
N LEU A 406 -4.42 4.60 20.31
CA LEU A 406 -5.33 3.85 21.18
C LEU A 406 -6.06 2.75 20.42
N ASP A 407 -6.57 3.02 19.22
CA ASP A 407 -7.19 2.02 18.36
C ASP A 407 -6.25 0.85 18.07
N ARG A 408 -4.96 1.15 17.80
CA ARG A 408 -3.92 0.13 17.65
C ARG A 408 -3.69 -0.68 18.92
N GLN A 409 -3.55 -0.01 20.07
CA GLN A 409 -3.36 -0.69 21.37
C GLN A 409 -4.52 -1.62 21.71
N ILE A 410 -5.76 -1.15 21.52
CA ILE A 410 -6.97 -1.95 21.73
C ILE A 410 -6.94 -3.18 20.81
N ARG A 411 -6.66 -2.99 19.52
CA ARG A 411 -6.58 -4.09 18.56
C ARG A 411 -5.52 -5.13 18.93
N ASP A 412 -4.34 -4.69 19.34
CA ASP A 412 -3.24 -5.57 19.73
C ASP A 412 -3.60 -6.38 20.98
N VAL A 413 -4.18 -5.74 22.01
CA VAL A 413 -4.62 -6.42 23.24
C VAL A 413 -5.73 -7.41 22.94
N LEU A 414 -6.74 -7.01 22.15
CA LEU A 414 -7.85 -7.89 21.78
C LEU A 414 -7.38 -9.08 20.92
N ALA A 415 -6.40 -8.88 20.04
CA ALA A 415 -5.80 -9.97 19.27
C ALA A 415 -5.08 -10.98 20.18
N GLU A 416 -4.31 -10.50 21.16
CA GLU A 416 -3.65 -11.38 22.14
C GLU A 416 -4.65 -12.14 23.03
N MET A 417 -5.68 -11.44 23.53
CA MET A 417 -6.78 -12.05 24.28
C MET A 417 -7.47 -13.14 23.46
N THR A 418 -7.75 -12.87 22.19
CA THR A 418 -8.45 -13.80 21.30
C THR A 418 -7.64 -15.07 21.05
N ILE A 419 -6.32 -14.97 20.92
CA ILE A 419 -5.43 -16.16 20.81
C ILE A 419 -5.51 -17.00 22.08
N ALA A 420 -5.53 -16.37 23.27
CA ALA A 420 -5.66 -17.09 24.54
C ALA A 420 -7.04 -17.76 24.67
N ILE A 421 -8.12 -17.05 24.32
CA ILE A 421 -9.50 -17.57 24.33
C ILE A 421 -9.64 -18.74 23.35
N GLU A 422 -9.02 -18.69 22.18
CA GLU A 422 -9.08 -19.81 21.24
C GLU A 422 -8.42 -21.09 21.79
N GLN A 423 -7.34 -20.95 22.57
CA GLN A 423 -6.64 -22.09 23.17
C GLN A 423 -7.43 -22.71 24.33
N ASP A 424 -8.12 -21.89 25.13
CA ASP A 424 -8.98 -22.33 26.23
C ASP A 424 -10.29 -21.52 26.28
N PRO A 425 -11.29 -21.89 25.45
CA PRO A 425 -12.52 -21.11 25.30
C PRO A 425 -13.36 -21.10 26.59
N PRO A 426 -13.64 -19.91 27.17
CA PRO A 426 -14.52 -19.80 28.32
C PRO A 426 -15.93 -20.32 27.99
N PRO A 427 -16.68 -20.89 28.96
CA PRO A 427 -18.02 -21.43 28.73
C PRO A 427 -18.97 -20.43 28.06
N MET A 428 -18.92 -19.15 28.45
CA MET A 428 -19.73 -18.08 27.86
C MET A 428 -19.47 -17.90 26.35
N VAL A 429 -18.21 -17.98 25.92
CA VAL A 429 -17.84 -17.87 24.51
C VAL A 429 -18.31 -19.09 23.73
N VAL A 430 -18.15 -20.28 24.31
CA VAL A 430 -18.62 -21.53 23.71
C VAL A 430 -20.15 -21.57 23.58
N ASP A 431 -20.87 -21.09 24.59
CA ASP A 431 -22.34 -21.07 24.59
C ASP A 431 -22.89 -20.13 23.50
N GLN A 432 -22.17 -19.04 23.19
CA GLN A 432 -22.62 -18.01 22.26
C GLN A 432 -22.11 -18.21 20.82
N LEU A 433 -20.86 -18.63 20.64
CA LEU A 433 -20.20 -18.76 19.33
C LEU A 433 -19.88 -20.21 18.94
N GLY A 434 -20.05 -21.16 19.85
CA GLY A 434 -19.61 -22.54 19.66
C GLY A 434 -18.11 -22.74 19.86
N GLN A 435 -17.66 -23.98 19.66
CA GLN A 435 -16.24 -24.34 19.75
C GLN A 435 -15.43 -23.73 18.59
N PRO A 436 -14.13 -23.40 18.81
CA PRO A 436 -13.27 -22.87 17.75
C PRO A 436 -13.26 -23.80 16.52
N PRO A 437 -13.58 -23.29 15.33
CA PRO A 437 -13.73 -24.12 14.14
C PRO A 437 -12.38 -24.60 13.57
N VAL A 438 -12.44 -25.69 12.80
CA VAL A 438 -11.29 -26.29 12.11
C VAL A 438 -11.23 -25.77 10.67
N GLY A 439 -10.46 -24.72 10.44
CA GLY A 439 -10.27 -24.08 9.12
C GLY A 439 -9.81 -22.63 9.30
N VAL A 440 -8.93 -22.13 8.44
CA VAL A 440 -8.31 -20.79 8.61
C VAL A 440 -9.38 -19.68 8.54
N ASP A 441 -10.25 -19.71 7.53
CA ASP A 441 -11.24 -18.66 7.30
C ASP A 441 -12.31 -18.64 8.40
N ALA A 442 -12.91 -19.81 8.70
CA ALA A 442 -13.89 -19.95 9.78
C ALA A 442 -13.30 -19.58 11.15
N ARG A 443 -12.00 -19.85 11.38
CA ARG A 443 -11.32 -19.45 12.60
C ARG A 443 -11.15 -17.94 12.67
N ASN A 444 -10.84 -17.26 11.57
CA ASN A 444 -10.77 -15.81 11.55
C ASN A 444 -12.13 -15.16 11.82
N GLU A 445 -13.21 -15.69 11.24
CA GLU A 445 -14.59 -15.23 11.53
C GLU A 445 -14.94 -15.42 13.01
N TRP A 446 -14.61 -16.58 13.59
CA TRP A 446 -14.84 -16.85 15.01
C TRP A 446 -14.05 -15.91 15.91
N ARG A 447 -12.78 -15.62 15.56
CA ARG A 447 -11.94 -14.65 16.28
C ARG A 447 -12.53 -13.24 16.24
N ALA A 448 -13.03 -12.81 15.08
CA ALA A 448 -13.70 -11.51 14.94
C ALA A 448 -14.94 -11.44 15.86
N ALA A 449 -15.76 -12.48 15.89
CA ALA A 449 -16.93 -12.52 16.76
C ALA A 449 -16.58 -12.50 18.27
N VAL A 450 -15.44 -13.08 18.68
CA VAL A 450 -14.93 -12.98 20.05
C VAL A 450 -14.56 -11.55 20.41
N VAL A 451 -13.90 -10.84 19.48
CA VAL A 451 -13.56 -9.42 19.64
C VAL A 451 -14.83 -8.57 19.79
N ASP A 452 -15.82 -8.79 18.93
CA ASP A 452 -17.11 -8.09 18.99
C ASP A 452 -17.83 -8.32 20.33
N MET A 453 -17.82 -9.55 20.84
CA MET A 453 -18.38 -9.88 22.15
C MET A 453 -17.67 -9.15 23.29
N ALA A 454 -16.34 -9.05 23.25
CA ALA A 454 -15.58 -8.34 24.27
C ALA A 454 -15.89 -6.84 24.29
N ILE A 455 -15.99 -6.22 23.10
CA ILE A 455 -16.37 -4.80 22.96
C ILE A 455 -17.82 -4.57 23.39
N ALA A 456 -18.75 -5.45 23.03
CA ALA A 456 -20.15 -5.33 23.43
C ALA A 456 -20.33 -5.42 24.96
N ALA A 457 -19.59 -6.31 25.62
CA ALA A 457 -19.63 -6.47 27.06
C ALA A 457 -19.17 -5.21 27.82
N HIS A 458 -18.22 -4.45 27.28
CA HIS A 458 -17.82 -3.14 27.81
C HIS A 458 -18.99 -2.15 27.78
N TYR A 459 -19.62 -1.98 26.61
CA TYR A 459 -20.69 -0.99 26.45
C TYR A 459 -21.97 -1.33 27.22
N ASP A 460 -22.25 -2.61 27.43
CA ASP A 460 -23.35 -3.05 28.31
C ASP A 460 -23.12 -2.64 29.79
N GLN A 461 -21.87 -2.55 30.24
CA GLN A 461 -21.54 -2.14 31.61
C GLN A 461 -21.60 -0.63 31.83
N VAL A 462 -21.16 0.16 30.84
CA VAL A 462 -21.10 1.63 30.95
C VAL A 462 -22.48 2.28 30.68
N GLY A 463 -23.43 1.52 30.11
CA GLY A 463 -24.80 1.97 29.87
C GLY A 463 -24.92 3.04 28.78
N ASP A 464 -23.85 3.21 28.00
CA ASP A 464 -23.71 4.19 26.94
C ASP A 464 -23.21 3.43 25.71
N GLN A 465 -24.14 2.98 24.86
CA GLN A 465 -23.77 2.69 23.48
C GLN A 465 -23.64 4.06 22.82
N PRO A 466 -22.45 4.48 22.35
CA PRO A 466 -22.39 5.71 21.58
C PRO A 466 -23.40 5.58 20.44
N GLU A 467 -24.33 6.55 20.31
CA GLU A 467 -25.20 6.60 19.13
C GLU A 467 -24.29 6.49 17.90
N PRO A 468 -24.57 5.57 16.96
CA PRO A 468 -23.80 5.52 15.73
C PRO A 468 -23.92 6.89 15.07
N ALA A 469 -22.83 7.67 15.13
CA ALA A 469 -22.80 8.98 14.53
C ALA A 469 -23.06 8.80 13.04
N PRO A 470 -23.85 9.67 12.39
CA PRO A 470 -24.09 9.60 10.95
C PRO A 470 -22.80 9.70 10.12
N HIS A 471 -21.70 10.10 10.75
CA HIS A 471 -20.34 10.13 10.23
C HIS A 471 -19.36 9.72 11.35
N ARG A 472 -19.26 8.43 11.67
CA ARG A 472 -18.06 7.96 12.38
C ARG A 472 -16.87 8.19 11.45
N VAL A 473 -15.75 8.65 12.00
CA VAL A 473 -14.49 8.76 11.25
C VAL A 473 -14.05 7.39 10.70
N ASP A 474 -14.56 6.30 11.30
CA ASP A 474 -14.26 4.89 10.96
C ASP A 474 -15.46 4.08 10.40
N ASP A 475 -16.72 4.58 10.44
CA ASP A 475 -17.90 3.86 9.91
C ASP A 475 -18.62 4.70 8.85
N LEU A 476 -18.09 4.69 7.64
CA LEU A 476 -18.90 4.90 6.44
C LEU A 476 -19.03 3.56 5.72
N ASP A 477 -19.79 2.65 6.32
CA ASP A 477 -20.11 1.35 5.74
C ASP A 477 -21.06 1.47 4.52
N ILE A 478 -20.58 0.92 3.40
CA ILE A 478 -21.25 0.02 2.45
C ILE A 478 -22.50 0.53 1.70
N VAL A 479 -22.31 0.89 0.42
CA VAL A 479 -22.77 0.11 -0.76
C VAL A 479 -21.71 0.16 -1.85
#